data_AF-A0A7V5J2H0-F1
#
_entry.id   AF-A0A7V5J2H0-F1
#
_cell.length_a   1.000
_cell.length_b   1.000
_cell.length_c   1.000
_cell.angle_alpha   90.00
_cell.angle_beta   90.00
_cell.angle_gamma   90.00
#
_symmetry.space_group_name_H-M   'P 1'
#
loop_
_entity.id
_entity.type
_entity.pdbx_description
1 polymer ?
#
loop_
_entity_poly.entity_id
_entity_poly.type
_entity_poly.pdbx_seq_one_letter_code
_entity_poly.pdbx_strand_id
1 'polypeptide(L)'
;SDRVSDYSRLHKQANEQVIFSSENTQTLIENATAVMTINSSVAMESLLFKKRVMVLGEAFFAIEGIVKVANSKEQILGILKDMEKWQVDESLVNNFLYYLYYDYLLPTNWRNPDEQHYRAIEKKLEEKRC
;
A
#
# COMPACT_ATOMS: atom_id res chain seq x y z
N SER A 1 -3.35 -8.32 -22.03
CA SER A 1 -2.13 -7.63 -21.58
C SER A 1 -1.04 -8.67 -21.70
N ASP A 2 -0.35 -8.66 -22.83
CA ASP A 2 0.36 -9.85 -23.33
C ASP A 2 1.84 -9.84 -22.90
N ARG A 3 2.12 -9.25 -21.74
CA ARG A 3 3.45 -9.31 -21.13
C ARG A 3 3.52 -10.53 -20.23
N VAL A 4 4.11 -11.61 -20.74
CA VAL A 4 4.60 -12.69 -19.89
C VAL A 4 5.88 -12.19 -19.24
N SER A 5 5.86 -12.00 -17.92
CA SER A 5 7.04 -11.61 -17.17
C SER A 5 7.91 -12.85 -16.91
N ASP A 6 9.15 -12.86 -17.41
CA ASP A 6 10.11 -13.93 -17.14
C ASP A 6 10.96 -13.58 -15.91
N TYR A 7 10.74 -14.32 -14.83
CA TYR A 7 11.48 -14.20 -13.58
C TYR A 7 12.46 -15.36 -13.34
N SER A 8 12.74 -16.19 -14.34
CA SER A 8 13.58 -17.39 -14.22
C SER A 8 14.95 -17.11 -13.61
N ARG A 9 15.56 -15.96 -13.92
CA ARG A 9 16.82 -15.51 -13.31
C ARG A 9 16.70 -15.26 -11.82
N LEU A 10 15.60 -14.64 -11.36
CA LEU A 10 15.38 -14.35 -9.94
C LEU A 10 15.16 -15.64 -9.16
N HIS A 11 14.40 -16.59 -9.72
CA HIS A 11 14.24 -17.92 -9.12
C HIS A 11 15.58 -18.66 -8.94
N LYS A 12 16.52 -18.51 -9.87
CA LYS A 12 17.86 -19.11 -9.76
C LYS A 12 18.76 -18.42 -8.74
N GLN A 13 18.52 -17.14 -8.45
CA GLN A 13 19.30 -16.35 -7.48
C GLN A 13 18.72 -16.41 -6.06
N ALA A 14 17.45 -16.77 -5.93
CA ALA A 14 16.78 -16.93 -4.66
C ALA A 14 17.35 -18.11 -3.86
N ASN A 15 17.41 -17.93 -2.54
CA ASN A 15 17.68 -19.01 -1.61
C ASN A 15 16.35 -19.57 -1.07
N GLU A 16 16.44 -20.59 -0.20
CA GLU A 16 15.27 -21.24 0.41
C GLU A 16 14.37 -20.32 1.26
N GLN A 17 14.83 -19.11 1.59
CA GLN A 17 14.08 -18.12 2.37
C GLN A 17 13.20 -17.21 1.51
N VAL A 18 13.32 -17.28 0.17
CA VAL A 18 12.55 -16.47 -0.77
C VAL A 18 11.57 -17.36 -1.53
N ILE A 19 10.28 -17.12 -1.32
CA ILE A 19 9.20 -17.84 -1.97
C ILE A 19 8.54 -16.91 -2.99
N PHE A 20 8.51 -17.33 -4.26
CA PHE A 20 7.70 -16.70 -5.28
C PHE A 20 6.33 -17.34 -5.27
N SER A 21 5.28 -16.53 -5.23
CA SER A 21 3.92 -17.00 -5.07
C SER A 21 2.99 -16.33 -6.07
N SER A 22 2.05 -17.11 -6.59
CA SER A 22 0.90 -16.66 -7.36
C SER A 22 -0.40 -16.75 -6.53
N GLU A 23 -0.28 -16.94 -5.21
CA GLU A 23 -1.41 -16.96 -4.29
C GLU A 23 -2.15 -15.63 -4.29
N ASN A 24 -3.38 -15.66 -3.80
CA ASN A 24 -4.16 -14.44 -3.61
C ASN A 24 -3.40 -13.48 -2.68
N THR A 25 -3.28 -12.22 -3.09
CA THR A 25 -2.54 -11.18 -2.35
C THR A 25 -3.10 -10.98 -0.94
N GLN A 26 -4.42 -11.06 -0.74
CA GLN A 26 -5.05 -10.97 0.57
C GLN A 26 -4.54 -12.08 1.49
N THR A 27 -4.52 -13.34 1.02
CA THR A 27 -4.01 -14.49 1.79
C THR A 27 -2.55 -14.26 2.22
N LEU A 28 -1.73 -13.73 1.32
CA LEU A 28 -0.33 -13.43 1.63
C LEU A 28 -0.22 -12.31 2.68
N ILE A 29 -1.03 -11.25 2.57
CA ILE A 29 -1.06 -10.15 3.54
C ILE A 29 -1.48 -10.63 4.92
N GLU A 30 -2.58 -11.38 5.02
CA GLU A 30 -3.13 -11.86 6.30
C GLU A 30 -2.11 -12.72 7.06
N ASN A 31 -1.31 -13.52 6.35
CA ASN A 31 -0.27 -14.37 6.94
C ASN A 31 1.08 -13.65 7.12
N ALA A 32 1.27 -12.45 6.56
CA ALA A 32 2.51 -11.70 6.69
C ALA A 32 2.66 -11.07 8.08
N THR A 33 3.91 -11.00 8.56
CA THR A 33 4.28 -10.20 9.75
C THR A 33 4.37 -8.71 9.43
N ALA A 34 4.86 -8.40 8.23
CA ALA A 34 4.97 -7.05 7.67
C ALA A 34 4.96 -7.15 6.14
N VAL A 35 4.54 -6.08 5.47
CA VAL A 35 4.53 -5.97 4.01
C VAL A 35 5.49 -4.86 3.59
N MET A 36 6.34 -5.16 2.61
CA MET A 36 7.26 -4.21 2.01
C MET A 36 6.88 -3.99 0.55
N THR A 37 6.77 -2.75 0.11
CA THR A 37 6.40 -2.43 -1.27
C THR A 37 7.11 -1.16 -1.75
N ILE A 38 7.20 -0.98 -3.06
CA ILE A 38 7.77 0.24 -3.64
C ILE A 38 6.73 1.37 -3.57
N ASN A 39 5.64 1.24 -4.34
CA ASN A 39 4.56 2.23 -4.42
C ASN A 39 3.22 1.59 -4.81
N SER A 40 3.03 0.30 -4.50
CA SER A 40 1.84 -0.46 -4.90
C SER A 40 0.63 -0.17 -4.01
N SER A 41 -0.57 -0.32 -4.58
CA SER A 41 -1.85 -0.29 -3.83
C SER A 41 -1.95 -1.37 -2.76
N VAL A 42 -1.14 -2.44 -2.85
CA VAL A 42 -1.04 -3.50 -1.83
C VAL A 42 -0.71 -2.93 -0.44
N ALA A 43 -0.07 -1.76 -0.35
CA ALA A 43 0.09 -1.04 0.92
C ALA A 43 -1.26 -0.71 1.58
N MET A 44 -2.25 -0.24 0.82
CA MET A 44 -3.57 0.12 1.33
C MET A 44 -4.33 -1.12 1.81
N GLU A 45 -4.27 -2.20 1.03
CA GLU A 45 -4.83 -3.49 1.42
C GLU A 45 -4.20 -3.97 2.75
N SER A 46 -2.88 -3.85 2.88
CA SER A 46 -2.16 -4.21 4.10
C SER A 46 -2.55 -3.37 5.31
N LEU A 47 -2.79 -2.06 5.13
CA LEU A 47 -3.27 -1.18 6.19
C LEU A 47 -4.70 -1.50 6.64
N LEU A 48 -5.57 -1.97 5.72
CA LEU A 48 -6.90 -2.47 6.08
C LEU A 48 -6.81 -3.67 7.04
N PHE A 49 -5.82 -4.55 6.84
CA PHE A 49 -5.51 -5.68 7.74
C PHE A 49 -4.62 -5.32 8.93
N LYS A 50 -4.39 -4.03 9.19
CA LYS A 50 -3.54 -3.52 10.30
C LYS A 50 -2.12 -4.10 10.28
N LYS A 51 -1.60 -4.42 9.10
CA LYS A 51 -0.23 -4.91 8.96
C LYS A 51 0.77 -3.75 9.02
N ARG A 52 1.97 -4.06 9.49
CA ARG A 52 3.13 -3.18 9.39
C ARG A 52 3.48 -3.02 7.91
N VAL A 53 3.54 -1.79 7.41
CA VAL A 53 3.87 -1.52 6.00
C VAL A 53 5.14 -0.70 5.91
N MET A 54 6.10 -1.20 5.13
CA MET A 54 7.31 -0.49 4.73
C MET A 54 7.19 -0.07 3.26
N VAL A 55 7.48 1.19 2.96
CA VAL A 55 7.41 1.77 1.63
C VAL A 55 8.80 2.19 1.17
N LEU A 56 9.19 1.77 -0.03
CA LEU A 56 10.53 2.01 -0.59
C LEU A 56 10.58 3.12 -1.65
N GLY A 57 9.43 3.59 -2.12
CA GLY A 57 9.31 4.61 -3.15
C GLY A 57 8.41 5.77 -2.73
N GLU A 58 8.21 6.69 -3.66
CA GLU A 58 7.29 7.81 -3.46
C GLU A 58 5.84 7.34 -3.59
N ALA A 59 5.07 7.57 -2.54
CA ALA A 59 3.65 7.26 -2.50
C ALA A 59 2.92 8.30 -1.65
N PHE A 60 1.70 8.68 -2.06
CA PHE A 60 0.90 9.68 -1.31
C PHE A 60 0.56 9.23 0.13
N PHE A 61 0.64 7.93 0.37
CA PHE A 61 0.40 7.30 1.67
C PHE A 61 1.68 7.05 2.48
N ALA A 62 2.84 7.51 1.99
CA ALA A 62 4.12 7.46 2.70
C ALA A 62 4.17 8.46 3.87
N ILE A 63 3.24 8.32 4.80
CA ILE A 63 2.99 9.25 5.91
C ILE A 63 3.57 8.64 7.19
N GLU A 64 4.31 9.45 7.94
CA GLU A 64 4.87 9.07 9.23
C GLU A 64 3.78 8.62 10.21
N GLY A 65 4.04 7.52 10.92
CA GLY A 65 3.08 6.89 11.84
C GLY A 65 2.11 5.90 11.18
N ILE A 66 1.86 6.02 9.87
CA ILE A 66 1.01 5.07 9.12
C ILE A 66 1.86 3.96 8.51
N VAL A 67 2.96 4.34 7.87
CA VAL A 67 3.94 3.42 7.28
C VAL A 67 5.34 3.84 7.69
N LYS A 68 6.31 2.93 7.55
CA LYS A 68 7.73 3.29 7.61
C LYS A 68 8.27 3.46 6.19
N VAL A 69 8.99 4.54 5.94
CA VAL A 69 9.66 4.78 4.66
C VAL A 69 11.12 4.36 4.76
N ALA A 70 11.63 3.65 3.77
CA ALA A 70 13.03 3.24 3.71
C ALA A 70 13.60 3.47 2.30
N ASN A 71 14.55 4.39 2.20
CA ASN A 71 15.18 4.81 0.94
C ASN A 71 16.58 4.20 0.74
N SER A 72 17.04 3.39 1.69
CA SER A 72 18.33 2.69 1.58
C SER A 72 18.28 1.32 2.24
N LYS A 73 19.23 0.47 1.88
CA LYS A 73 19.40 -0.86 2.47
C LYS A 73 19.63 -0.77 3.99
N GLU A 74 20.37 0.22 4.44
CA GLU A 74 20.69 0.46 5.85
C GLU A 74 19.42 0.80 6.64
N GLN A 75 18.54 1.61 6.06
CA GLN A 75 17.24 1.94 6.67
C GLN A 75 16.32 0.72 6.72
N ILE A 76 16.27 -0.09 5.65
CA ILE A 76 15.52 -1.36 5.65
C ILE A 76 16.01 -2.25 6.80
N LEU A 77 17.33 -2.44 6.91
CA LEU A 77 17.93 -3.26 7.97
C LEU A 77 17.66 -2.70 9.37
N GLY A 78 17.70 -1.38 9.54
CA GLY A 78 17.36 -0.73 10.82
C GLY A 78 15.92 -1.02 11.23
N ILE A 79 14.97 -0.88 10.30
CA ILE A 79 13.56 -1.14 10.57
C ILE A 79 13.32 -2.62 10.89
N LEU A 80 13.96 -3.54 10.16
CA LEU A 80 13.83 -4.98 10.39
C LEU A 80 14.41 -5.40 11.76
N LYS A 81 15.50 -4.77 12.21
CA LYS A 81 16.07 -5.01 13.56
C LYS A 81 15.12 -4.62 14.68
N ASP A 82 14.34 -3.56 14.49
CA ASP A 82 13.35 -3.09 15.46
C ASP A 82 11.92 -3.56 15.13
N MET A 83 11.77 -4.67 14.37
CA MET A 83 10.46 -5.16 13.94
C MET A 83 9.55 -5.50 15.13
N GLU A 84 10.08 -6.10 16.19
CA GLU A 84 9.32 -6.47 17.39
C GLU A 84 8.77 -5.24 18.14
N LYS A 85 9.50 -4.11 18.07
CA LYS A 85 9.08 -2.83 18.67
C LYS A 85 8.12 -2.05 17.79
N TRP A 86 8.00 -2.42 16.52
CA TRP A 86 7.10 -1.73 15.60
C TRP A 86 5.66 -2.05 15.96
N GLN A 87 4.97 -1.09 16.56
CA GLN A 87 3.53 -1.15 16.79
C GLN A 87 2.82 -0.30 15.74
N VAL A 88 1.73 -0.83 15.19
CA VAL A 88 0.88 -0.08 14.26
C VAL A 88 -0.06 0.77 15.11
N ASP A 89 -0.09 2.08 14.86
CA ASP A 89 -1.11 2.94 15.45
C ASP A 89 -2.41 2.73 14.68
N GLU A 90 -3.22 1.77 15.15
CA GLU A 90 -4.47 1.41 14.49
C GLU A 90 -5.46 2.58 14.40
N SER A 91 -5.42 3.50 15.38
CA SER A 91 -6.28 4.69 15.37
C SER A 91 -5.87 5.64 14.27
N LEU A 92 -4.58 5.92 14.13
CA LEU A 92 -4.06 6.77 13.05
C LEU A 92 -4.31 6.14 11.68
N VAL A 93 -4.09 4.82 11.55
CA VAL A 93 -4.40 4.09 10.31
C VAL A 93 -5.89 4.15 9.99
N ASN A 94 -6.77 3.97 10.96
CA ASN A 94 -8.22 4.09 10.77
C ASN A 94 -8.62 5.49 10.29
N ASN A 95 -8.11 6.54 10.95
CA ASN A 95 -8.39 7.92 10.57
C ASN A 95 -7.93 8.23 9.13
N PHE A 96 -6.78 7.71 8.73
CA PHE A 96 -6.32 7.83 7.36
C PHE A 96 -7.21 7.09 6.36
N LEU A 97 -7.61 5.86 6.67
CA LEU A 97 -8.53 5.10 5.81
C LEU A 97 -9.90 5.78 5.69
N TYR A 98 -10.38 6.39 6.76
CA TYR A 98 -11.61 7.19 6.73
C TYR A 98 -11.45 8.43 5.85
N TYR A 99 -10.35 9.18 6.01
CA TYR A 99 -10.02 10.28 5.10
C TYR A 99 -9.99 9.80 3.64
N LEU A 100 -9.38 8.65 3.37
CA LEU A 100 -9.33 8.12 2.01
C LEU A 100 -10.73 7.86 1.45
N TYR A 101 -11.58 7.21 2.24
CA TYR A 101 -12.91 6.81 1.79
C TYR A 101 -13.87 8.00 1.65
N TYR A 102 -13.89 8.91 2.62
CA TYR A 102 -14.87 10.00 2.69
C TYR A 102 -14.41 11.27 1.96
N ASP A 103 -13.10 11.56 1.97
CA ASP A 103 -12.58 12.86 1.52
C ASP A 103 -11.65 12.76 0.32
N TYR A 104 -10.89 11.67 0.13
CA TYR A 104 -9.93 11.59 -0.98
C TYR A 104 -10.54 10.95 -2.23
N LEU A 105 -11.14 9.77 -2.10
CA LEU A 105 -11.63 8.97 -3.21
C LEU A 105 -12.90 9.56 -3.82
N LEU A 106 -13.07 9.31 -5.12
CA LEU A 106 -14.32 9.54 -5.82
C LEU A 106 -15.16 8.26 -5.75
N PRO A 107 -16.50 8.39 -5.64
CA PRO A 107 -17.39 7.24 -5.70
C PRO A 107 -17.30 6.56 -7.08
N THR A 108 -17.56 5.26 -7.12
CA THR A 108 -17.64 4.44 -8.34
C THR A 108 -16.36 4.41 -9.19
N ASN A 109 -16.41 3.75 -10.35
CA ASN A 109 -15.24 3.46 -11.18
C ASN A 109 -15.10 4.52 -12.27
N TRP A 110 -13.97 5.24 -12.27
CA TRP A 110 -13.68 6.26 -13.29
C TRP A 110 -13.66 5.72 -14.73
N ARG A 111 -13.46 4.41 -14.94
CA ARG A 111 -13.51 3.79 -16.27
C ARG A 111 -14.94 3.56 -16.79
N ASN A 112 -15.92 3.56 -15.89
CA ASN A 112 -17.34 3.49 -16.21
C ASN A 112 -18.12 4.41 -15.26
N PRO A 113 -17.91 5.74 -15.37
CA PRO A 113 -18.45 6.70 -14.43
C PRO A 113 -19.96 6.83 -14.59
N ASP A 114 -20.66 6.90 -13.47
CA ASP A 114 -22.08 7.21 -13.41
C ASP A 114 -22.31 8.69 -13.03
N GLU A 115 -23.57 9.11 -13.01
CA GLU A 115 -24.00 10.45 -12.57
C GLU A 115 -23.41 10.85 -11.21
N GLN A 116 -23.29 9.89 -10.28
CA GLN A 116 -22.73 10.14 -8.96
C GLN A 116 -21.24 10.51 -9.05
N HIS A 117 -20.47 9.84 -9.91
CA HIS A 117 -19.06 10.14 -10.15
C HIS A 117 -18.87 11.57 -10.64
N TYR A 118 -19.64 11.99 -11.66
CA TYR A 118 -19.52 13.33 -12.25
C TYR A 118 -19.83 14.43 -11.24
N ARG A 119 -20.92 14.28 -10.47
CA ARG A 119 -21.28 15.25 -9.42
C ARG A 119 -20.22 15.37 -8.33
N ALA A 120 -19.58 14.25 -7.96
CA ALA A 120 -18.51 14.26 -6.97
C ALA A 120 -17.25 14.98 -7.49
N ILE A 121 -16.93 14.87 -8.78
CA ILE A 121 -15.85 15.62 -9.42
C ILE A 121 -16.16 17.12 -9.40
N GLU A 122 -17.34 17.53 -9.86
CA GLU A 122 -17.76 18.93 -9.91
C GLU A 122 -17.63 19.59 -8.53
N LYS A 123 -18.19 18.95 -7.50
CA LYS A 123 -18.11 19.42 -6.12
C LYS A 123 -16.66 19.63 -5.66
N LYS A 124 -15.78 18.65 -5.90
CA LYS A 124 -14.35 18.75 -5.52
C LYS A 124 -13.60 19.85 -6.26
N LEU A 125 -13.95 20.11 -7.52
CA LEU A 125 -13.35 21.19 -8.29
C LEU A 125 -13.79 22.56 -7.78
N GLU A 126 -15.05 22.71 -7.35
CA GLU A 126 -15.55 23.95 -6.74
C GLU A 126 -14.89 24.23 -5.39
N GLU A 127 -14.77 23.22 -4.52
CA GLU A 127 -14.12 23.35 -3.20
C GLU A 127 -12.66 23.84 -3.29
N LYS A 128 -11.94 23.50 -4.37
CA LYS A 128 -10.55 23.91 -4.60
C LYS A 128 -10.38 25.28 -5.26
N ARG A 129 -11.47 25.90 -5.73
CA ARG A 129 -11.45 27.24 -6.35
C ARG A 129 -11.66 28.36 -5.35
N CYS A 130 -12.02 28.02 -4.11
CA CYS A 130 -12.08 28.92 -2.96
C CYS A 130 -10.74 28.93 -2.20
#